data_AF-A0A934F159-F1
#
_entry.id   AF-A0A934F159-F1
#
_cell.length_a   1.000
_cell.length_b   1.000
_cell.length_c   1.000
_cell.angle_alpha   90.00
_cell.angle_beta   90.00
_cell.angle_gamma   90.00
#
_symmetry.space_group_name_H-M   'P 1'
#
loop_
_entity.id
_entity.type
_entity.pdbx_description
1 polymer ?
#
loop_
_entity_poly.entity_id
_entity_poly.type
_entity_poly.pdbx_seq_one_letter_code
_entity_poly.pdbx_strand_id
1 'polypeptide(L)'
;MTEDTELLRRYAEEGSQEAFAEVVHRHVNLVYSAAVRQLNGDTHRAADVTQAVFTDLARKARYLARHEVLSGWLFTSTRYAARNLVRGEQRRLAREQEAWAMETVDRDGEVKLDWERVRPVLDDVLAELNRTDREAVLLRFFEGRDYAGVGARLNVPANTARMRVERALDKLRERLAHRGVTSTSAALAAVLAGQAVAAAPAGLASAVAGTALAGATASGGVLAITFLTMNKLQMATTGVVLAAGAAGLIVQSTEARRIEAEIAALREQEKIVTALRAENQALARRAGEVAELRRDDAQLAQLRDDAAALQARLKAEELRKAEAARLAAARAPLTGPVFDISKVDRTPAPQFQARPQYPSELRQLGLGGEAVVEFVVDAEGVVRNARAVRSALKAPDGKGEPAGREPFVVQATGVPGGGASDRAMAEKFEAAALEAVSKWRFSPGEKGGQKVNTRLQVPIIFTLSTKPGPAPTLWF
;
A
#
# COMPACT_ATOMS: atom_id res chain seq x y z
N MET A 1 10.83 20.61 -27.89
CA MET A 1 9.42 20.44 -28.32
C MET A 1 8.86 21.81 -28.60
N THR A 2 8.08 22.00 -29.67
CA THR A 2 7.41 23.28 -29.97
C THR A 2 6.39 23.59 -28.87
N GLU A 3 6.35 24.85 -28.42
CA GLU A 3 5.41 25.30 -27.40
C GLU A 3 3.97 25.39 -27.94
N ASP A 4 2.98 25.15 -27.08
CA ASP A 4 1.57 25.11 -27.51
C ASP A 4 1.09 26.48 -28.03
N THR A 5 1.64 27.56 -27.47
CA THR A 5 1.47 28.94 -27.94
C THR A 5 1.96 29.11 -29.39
N GLU A 6 3.09 28.50 -29.74
CA GLU A 6 3.68 28.56 -31.08
C GLU A 6 2.90 27.67 -32.07
N LEU A 7 2.43 26.49 -31.63
CA LEU A 7 1.55 25.65 -32.45
C LEU A 7 0.21 26.35 -32.75
N LEU A 8 -0.39 27.02 -31.76
CA LEU A 8 -1.59 27.83 -31.97
C LEU A 8 -1.33 29.05 -32.85
N ARG A 9 -0.16 29.70 -32.74
CA ARG A 9 0.24 30.80 -33.62
C ARG A 9 0.32 30.34 -35.08
N ARG A 10 1.03 29.23 -35.34
CA ARG A 10 1.13 28.64 -36.69
C ARG A 10 -0.21 28.21 -37.25
N TYR A 11 -1.11 27.65 -36.43
CA TYR A 11 -2.48 27.39 -36.88
C TYR A 11 -3.25 28.69 -37.22
N ALA A 12 -3.16 29.72 -36.36
CA ALA A 12 -3.92 30.96 -36.51
C ALA A 12 -3.41 31.93 -37.59
N GLU A 13 -2.12 31.88 -37.92
CA GLU A 13 -1.46 32.79 -38.88
C GLU A 13 -1.14 32.10 -40.22
N GLU A 14 -0.74 30.81 -40.19
CA GLU A 14 -0.31 30.04 -41.38
C GLU A 14 -1.40 29.04 -41.84
N GLY A 15 -2.49 28.87 -41.07
CA GLY A 15 -3.53 27.88 -41.34
C GLY A 15 -3.09 26.42 -41.10
N SER A 16 -1.96 26.21 -40.41
CA SER A 16 -1.34 24.88 -40.26
C SER A 16 -2.23 23.89 -39.48
N GLN A 17 -2.90 23.01 -40.22
CA GLN A 17 -3.77 21.96 -39.66
C GLN A 17 -2.98 20.95 -38.81
N GLU A 18 -1.74 20.64 -39.21
CA GLU A 18 -0.82 19.76 -38.49
C GLU A 18 -0.45 20.34 -37.11
N ALA A 19 -0.18 21.64 -37.03
CA ALA A 19 0.11 22.30 -35.76
C ALA A 19 -1.10 22.27 -34.80
N PHE A 20 -2.31 22.40 -35.34
CA PHE A 20 -3.54 22.24 -34.54
C PHE A 20 -3.76 20.79 -34.11
N ALA A 21 -3.54 19.80 -34.99
CA ALA A 21 -3.68 18.39 -34.67
C ALA A 21 -2.72 17.95 -33.54
N GLU A 22 -1.49 18.48 -33.52
CA GLU A 22 -0.53 18.26 -32.43
C GLU A 22 -1.04 18.85 -31.09
N VAL A 23 -1.63 20.05 -31.10
CA VAL A 23 -2.27 20.64 -29.90
C VAL A 23 -3.44 19.78 -29.41
N VAL A 24 -4.29 19.29 -30.32
CA VAL A 24 -5.38 18.37 -29.97
C VAL A 24 -4.82 17.09 -29.37
N HIS A 25 -3.82 16.47 -30.00
CA HIS A 25 -3.23 15.21 -29.54
C HIS A 25 -2.64 15.31 -28.12
N ARG A 26 -1.95 16.42 -27.81
CA ARG A 26 -1.41 16.68 -26.46
C ARG A 26 -2.49 16.83 -25.39
N HIS A 27 -3.57 17.54 -25.71
CA HIS A 27 -4.55 18.00 -24.72
C HIS A 27 -5.86 17.20 -24.67
N VAL A 28 -6.11 16.29 -25.62
CA VAL A 28 -7.36 15.52 -25.69
C VAL A 28 -7.62 14.73 -24.41
N ASN A 29 -6.59 14.12 -23.81
CA ASN A 29 -6.72 13.34 -22.57
C ASN A 29 -7.15 14.22 -21.38
N LEU A 30 -6.61 15.44 -21.28
CA LEU A 30 -6.98 16.42 -20.24
C LEU A 30 -8.44 16.84 -20.39
N VAL A 31 -8.84 17.25 -21.60
CA VAL A 31 -10.19 17.73 -21.92
C VAL A 31 -11.21 16.61 -21.75
N TYR A 32 -10.95 15.42 -22.28
CA TYR A 32 -11.84 14.27 -22.19
C TYR A 32 -11.98 13.78 -20.74
N SER A 33 -10.89 13.67 -19.98
CA SER A 33 -10.96 13.30 -18.55
C SER A 33 -11.80 14.28 -17.74
N ALA A 34 -11.63 15.58 -17.96
CA ALA A 34 -12.42 16.62 -17.28
C ALA A 34 -13.90 16.62 -17.72
N ALA A 35 -14.20 16.21 -18.95
CA ALA A 35 -15.57 16.05 -19.43
C ALA A 35 -16.24 14.79 -18.82
N VAL A 36 -15.57 13.64 -18.82
CA VAL A 36 -16.05 12.38 -18.22
C VAL A 36 -16.38 12.57 -16.74
N ARG A 37 -15.52 13.27 -15.98
CA ARG A 37 -15.78 13.57 -14.55
C ARG A 37 -17.03 14.42 -14.34
N GLN A 38 -17.21 15.49 -15.13
CA GLN A 38 -18.34 16.41 -14.99
C GLN A 38 -19.66 15.89 -15.56
N LEU A 39 -19.62 14.78 -16.29
CA LEU A 39 -20.79 14.10 -16.85
C LEU A 39 -21.00 12.73 -16.19
N ASN A 40 -20.51 12.55 -14.96
CA ASN A 40 -20.68 11.36 -14.12
C ASN A 40 -20.33 10.02 -14.81
N GLY A 41 -19.36 10.03 -15.73
CA GLY A 41 -18.93 8.84 -16.47
C GLY A 41 -19.55 8.67 -17.86
N ASP A 42 -20.44 9.54 -18.33
CA ASP A 42 -21.00 9.48 -19.68
C ASP A 42 -19.93 9.75 -20.75
N THR A 43 -19.43 8.68 -21.35
CA THR A 43 -18.33 8.70 -22.33
C THR A 43 -18.73 9.30 -23.67
N HIS A 44 -20.00 9.19 -24.07
CA HIS A 44 -20.52 9.73 -25.32
C HIS A 44 -20.63 11.25 -25.22
N ARG A 45 -21.30 11.75 -24.17
CA ARG A 45 -21.43 13.20 -23.93
C ARG A 45 -20.08 13.85 -23.62
N ALA A 46 -19.15 13.10 -23.02
CA ALA A 46 -17.77 13.57 -22.83
C ALA A 46 -17.01 13.74 -24.16
N ALA A 47 -17.27 12.89 -25.16
CA ALA A 47 -16.71 13.06 -26.50
C ALA A 47 -17.29 14.33 -27.17
N ASP A 48 -18.61 14.55 -27.08
CA ASP A 48 -19.27 15.76 -27.63
C ASP A 48 -18.72 17.05 -27.00
N VAL A 49 -18.58 17.09 -25.67
CA VAL A 49 -17.99 18.22 -24.94
C VAL A 49 -16.53 18.42 -25.36
N THR A 50 -15.77 17.35 -25.54
CA THR A 50 -14.38 17.42 -26.02
C THR A 50 -14.31 18.05 -27.41
N GLN A 51 -15.15 17.59 -28.35
CA GLN A 51 -15.25 18.16 -29.69
C GLN A 51 -15.63 19.65 -29.65
N ALA A 52 -16.60 20.03 -28.82
CA ALA A 52 -17.04 21.42 -28.67
C ALA A 52 -15.90 22.33 -28.15
N VAL A 53 -15.14 21.89 -27.15
CA VAL A 53 -14.00 22.64 -26.58
C VAL A 53 -12.90 22.87 -27.62
N PHE A 54 -12.53 21.85 -28.40
CA PHE A 54 -11.52 22.00 -29.45
C PHE A 54 -12.04 22.79 -30.67
N THR A 55 -13.35 22.74 -30.97
CA THR A 55 -13.96 23.62 -31.99
C THR A 55 -13.92 25.09 -31.55
N ASP A 56 -14.15 25.37 -30.26
CA ASP A 56 -14.00 26.72 -29.69
C ASP A 56 -12.53 27.15 -29.62
N LEU A 57 -11.60 26.22 -29.34
CA LEU A 57 -10.15 26.45 -29.43
C LEU A 57 -9.75 26.88 -30.83
N ALA A 58 -10.17 26.15 -31.87
CA ALA A 58 -9.89 26.45 -33.26
C ALA A 58 -10.35 27.88 -33.61
N ARG A 59 -11.61 28.21 -33.27
CA ARG A 59 -12.20 29.53 -33.48
C ARG A 59 -11.46 30.65 -32.74
N LYS A 60 -10.93 30.38 -31.55
CA LYS A 60 -10.26 31.38 -30.69
C LYS A 60 -8.72 31.32 -30.75
N ALA A 61 -8.15 30.51 -31.64
CA ALA A 61 -6.71 30.24 -31.68
C ALA A 61 -5.86 31.52 -31.75
N ARG A 62 -6.26 32.52 -32.55
CA ARG A 62 -5.54 33.81 -32.68
C ARG A 62 -5.50 34.63 -31.38
N TYR A 63 -6.49 34.48 -30.51
CA TYR A 63 -6.53 35.10 -29.18
C TYR A 63 -5.76 34.24 -28.16
N LEU A 64 -5.92 32.93 -28.21
CA LEU A 64 -5.31 31.98 -27.27
C LEU A 64 -3.82 31.74 -27.52
N ALA A 65 -3.31 32.03 -28.73
CA ALA A 65 -1.88 32.13 -29.03
C ALA A 65 -1.17 33.29 -28.28
N ARG A 66 -1.89 34.09 -27.48
CA ARG A 66 -1.33 35.09 -26.55
C ARG A 66 -1.51 34.71 -25.08
N HIS A 67 -2.12 33.56 -24.78
CA HIS A 67 -2.26 33.03 -23.43
C HIS A 67 -1.05 32.15 -23.05
N GLU A 68 -0.53 32.38 -21.85
CA GLU A 68 0.68 31.74 -21.33
C GLU A 68 0.49 30.27 -20.91
N VAL A 69 -0.75 29.88 -20.56
CA VAL A 69 -1.10 28.51 -20.13
C VAL A 69 -2.41 28.06 -20.79
N LEU A 70 -2.29 27.33 -21.91
CA LEU A 70 -3.42 26.82 -22.68
C LEU A 70 -4.31 25.86 -21.86
N SER A 71 -3.70 24.95 -21.10
CA SER A 71 -4.36 23.92 -20.30
C SER A 71 -5.39 24.49 -19.30
N GLY A 72 -5.08 25.66 -18.72
CA GLY A 72 -5.98 26.36 -17.79
C GLY A 72 -7.22 26.93 -18.49
N TRP A 73 -7.07 27.40 -19.74
CA TRP A 73 -8.21 27.78 -20.57
C TRP A 73 -9.04 26.57 -20.98
N LEU A 74 -8.38 25.49 -21.46
CA LEU A 74 -9.06 24.26 -21.85
C LEU A 74 -9.90 23.67 -20.72
N PHE A 75 -9.32 23.50 -19.52
CA PHE A 75 -10.05 23.03 -18.34
C PHE A 75 -11.29 23.90 -18.03
N THR A 76 -11.14 25.23 -18.09
CA THR A 76 -12.23 26.17 -17.84
C THR A 76 -13.32 26.07 -18.92
N SER A 77 -12.92 25.93 -20.20
CA SER A 77 -13.82 25.77 -21.34
C SER A 77 -14.58 24.44 -21.26
N THR A 78 -13.92 23.33 -20.93
CA THR A 78 -14.58 22.03 -20.66
C THR A 78 -15.61 22.14 -19.56
N ARG A 79 -15.29 22.81 -18.44
CA ARG A 79 -16.24 23.01 -17.33
C ARG A 79 -17.43 23.87 -17.73
N TYR A 80 -17.23 24.89 -18.56
CA TYR A 80 -18.31 25.70 -19.10
C TYR A 80 -19.20 24.91 -20.09
N ALA A 81 -18.59 24.17 -21.01
CA ALA A 81 -19.27 23.35 -22.00
C ALA A 81 -20.09 22.22 -21.37
N ALA A 82 -19.49 21.43 -20.46
CA ALA A 82 -20.19 20.38 -19.72
C ALA A 82 -21.36 20.94 -18.89
N ARG A 83 -21.15 22.03 -18.15
CA ARG A 83 -22.23 22.68 -17.38
C ARG A 83 -23.33 23.25 -18.27
N ASN A 84 -23.02 23.78 -19.45
CA ASN A 84 -24.04 24.25 -20.40
C ASN A 84 -24.83 23.10 -21.04
N LEU A 85 -24.18 21.99 -21.34
CA LEU A 85 -24.80 20.75 -21.81
C LEU A 85 -25.75 20.17 -20.75
N VAL A 86 -25.30 20.10 -19.49
CA VAL A 86 -26.13 19.68 -18.34
C VAL A 86 -27.26 20.67 -18.06
N ARG A 87 -27.04 21.99 -18.13
CA ARG A 87 -28.10 23.01 -17.99
C ARG A 87 -29.06 23.08 -19.18
N GLY A 88 -28.63 22.65 -20.37
CA GLY A 88 -29.49 22.47 -21.53
C GLY A 88 -30.47 21.34 -21.27
N GLU A 89 -29.95 20.19 -20.83
CA GLU A 89 -30.75 19.04 -20.44
C GLU A 89 -31.59 19.28 -19.18
N GLN A 90 -31.09 19.94 -18.14
CA GLN A 90 -31.92 20.32 -16.99
C GLN A 90 -33.06 21.28 -17.38
N ARG A 91 -32.92 22.09 -18.44
CA ARG A 91 -34.03 22.88 -19.00
C ARG A 91 -34.91 22.08 -19.99
N ARG A 92 -34.47 20.92 -20.47
CA ARG A 92 -35.27 19.98 -21.25
C ARG A 92 -36.09 19.11 -20.30
N LEU A 93 -35.40 18.44 -19.37
CA LEU A 93 -35.95 17.74 -18.22
C LEU A 93 -36.87 18.63 -17.38
N ALA A 94 -36.57 19.90 -17.07
CA ALA A 94 -37.53 20.75 -16.35
C ALA A 94 -38.80 21.11 -17.16
N ARG A 95 -38.77 20.99 -18.51
CA ARG A 95 -39.97 21.06 -19.36
C ARG A 95 -40.67 19.69 -19.50
N GLU A 96 -39.97 18.60 -19.20
CA GLU A 96 -40.48 17.23 -19.14
C GLU A 96 -40.93 16.84 -17.70
N GLN A 97 -40.53 17.61 -16.67
CA GLN A 97 -40.70 17.39 -15.22
C GLN A 97 -41.60 18.45 -14.54
N GLU A 98 -42.47 19.13 -15.30
CA GLU A 98 -43.74 19.60 -14.72
C GLU A 98 -44.67 18.42 -14.33
N ALA A 99 -44.29 17.19 -14.67
CA ALA A 99 -44.86 15.94 -14.18
C ALA A 99 -43.90 15.20 -13.22
N TRP A 100 -44.17 15.32 -11.92
CA TRP A 100 -43.62 14.55 -10.77
C TRP A 100 -42.29 15.04 -10.13
N ALA A 101 -42.30 15.11 -8.79
CA ALA A 101 -41.26 15.74 -7.97
C ALA A 101 -40.90 14.93 -6.69
N MET A 102 -39.66 15.13 -6.22
CA MET A 102 -39.10 14.76 -4.89
C MET A 102 -38.96 13.23 -4.61
N GLU A 103 -38.11 12.73 -3.69
CA GLU A 103 -37.58 13.29 -2.43
C GLU A 103 -36.23 12.63 -1.94
N THR A 104 -35.32 13.43 -1.36
CA THR A 104 -34.28 13.16 -0.30
C THR A 104 -33.12 12.13 -0.38
N VAL A 105 -32.19 12.34 0.56
CA VAL A 105 -30.83 11.84 0.79
C VAL A 105 -30.80 11.06 2.10
N ASP A 106 -29.86 10.10 2.29
CA ASP A 106 -29.25 9.93 3.62
C ASP A 106 -27.78 9.42 3.58
N ARG A 107 -27.10 9.41 4.74
CA ARG A 107 -25.63 9.34 4.89
C ARG A 107 -25.20 8.35 5.99
N ASP A 108 -24.09 7.63 5.78
CA ASP A 108 -22.94 7.44 6.72
C ASP A 108 -22.08 6.20 6.38
N GLY A 109 -20.83 6.16 6.85
CA GLY A 109 -19.92 5.00 6.73
C GLY A 109 -18.45 5.34 6.46
N GLU A 110 -17.55 4.77 7.28
CA GLU A 110 -16.10 5.07 7.42
C GLU A 110 -15.30 5.19 6.10
N VAL A 111 -14.35 6.14 6.07
CA VAL A 111 -13.70 6.60 4.83
C VAL A 111 -12.28 6.03 4.68
N LYS A 112 -12.15 4.96 3.89
CA LYS A 112 -11.02 4.86 2.94
C LYS A 112 -11.23 5.90 1.83
N LEU A 113 -10.14 6.42 1.23
CA LEU A 113 -10.29 7.24 0.01
C LEU A 113 -10.79 6.36 -1.13
N ASP A 114 -12.08 6.44 -1.37
CA ASP A 114 -12.70 5.95 -2.59
C ASP A 114 -12.61 7.03 -3.67
N TRP A 115 -12.00 6.70 -4.79
CA TRP A 115 -11.91 7.58 -5.96
C TRP A 115 -13.31 7.96 -6.46
N GLU A 116 -14.30 7.08 -6.34
CA GLU A 116 -15.68 7.38 -6.76
C GLU A 116 -16.36 8.46 -5.89
N ARG A 117 -15.92 8.65 -4.64
CA ARG A 117 -16.36 9.79 -3.80
C ARG A 117 -15.60 11.08 -4.10
N VAL A 118 -14.33 11.00 -4.54
CA VAL A 118 -13.49 12.16 -4.88
C VAL A 118 -13.83 12.72 -6.27
N ARG A 119 -13.96 11.84 -7.26
CA ARG A 119 -14.15 12.14 -8.69
C ARG A 119 -15.23 13.19 -9.00
N PRO A 120 -16.46 13.13 -8.46
CA PRO A 120 -17.52 14.09 -8.81
C PRO A 120 -17.32 15.49 -8.20
N VAL A 121 -16.60 15.61 -7.08
CA VAL A 121 -16.39 16.91 -6.38
C VAL A 121 -15.05 17.58 -6.71
N LEU A 122 -14.10 16.82 -7.26
CA LEU A 122 -12.72 17.27 -7.49
C LEU A 122 -12.61 18.51 -8.39
N ASP A 123 -13.33 18.57 -9.51
CA ASP A 123 -13.23 19.70 -10.45
C ASP A 123 -13.82 21.00 -9.88
N ASP A 124 -14.79 20.91 -8.97
CA ASP A 124 -15.33 22.07 -8.26
C ASP A 124 -14.41 22.53 -7.12
N VAL A 125 -13.79 21.60 -6.40
CA VAL A 125 -12.78 21.90 -5.36
C VAL A 125 -11.50 22.47 -5.99
N LEU A 126 -11.08 22.01 -7.17
CA LEU A 126 -10.01 22.62 -7.97
C LEU A 126 -10.38 24.04 -8.42
N ALA A 127 -11.63 24.29 -8.79
CA ALA A 127 -12.09 25.62 -9.20
C ALA A 127 -12.13 26.64 -8.04
N GLU A 128 -12.26 26.18 -6.79
CA GLU A 128 -12.18 27.01 -5.57
C GLU A 128 -10.75 27.44 -5.21
N LEU A 129 -9.72 26.81 -5.78
CA LEU A 129 -8.35 27.29 -5.66
C LEU A 129 -8.16 28.60 -6.44
N ASN A 130 -7.26 29.46 -5.93
CA ASN A 130 -6.76 30.59 -6.70
C ASN A 130 -6.07 30.08 -7.98
N ARG A 131 -5.96 30.97 -8.98
CA ARG A 131 -5.48 30.63 -10.33
C ARG A 131 -4.15 29.87 -10.30
N THR A 132 -3.15 30.36 -9.58
CA THR A 132 -1.78 29.83 -9.66
C THR A 132 -1.57 28.56 -8.81
N ASP A 133 -2.33 28.38 -7.73
CA ASP A 133 -2.35 27.10 -6.99
C ASP A 133 -3.06 26.02 -7.83
N ARG A 134 -4.15 26.36 -8.54
CA ARG A 134 -4.81 25.46 -9.50
C ARG A 134 -3.89 25.07 -10.66
N GLU A 135 -3.23 26.04 -11.28
CA GLU A 135 -2.29 25.81 -12.38
C GLU A 135 -1.14 24.88 -11.95
N ALA A 136 -0.59 25.06 -10.74
CA ALA A 136 0.45 24.17 -10.20
C ALA A 136 -0.02 22.70 -10.06
N VAL A 137 -1.25 22.46 -9.57
CA VAL A 137 -1.82 21.11 -9.44
C VAL A 137 -2.12 20.49 -10.82
N LEU A 138 -2.67 21.26 -11.76
CA LEU A 138 -2.93 20.80 -13.12
C LEU A 138 -1.62 20.40 -13.84
N LEU A 139 -0.60 21.26 -13.81
CA LEU A 139 0.70 20.97 -14.40
C LEU A 139 1.37 19.72 -13.78
N ARG A 140 1.30 19.57 -12.46
CA ARG A 140 1.95 18.46 -11.75
C ARG A 140 1.28 17.10 -11.97
N PHE A 141 -0.05 17.04 -11.90
CA PHE A 141 -0.80 15.78 -11.81
C PHE A 141 -1.63 15.44 -13.04
N PHE A 142 -1.97 16.42 -13.89
CA PHE A 142 -2.78 16.20 -15.09
C PHE A 142 -1.95 16.30 -16.38
N GLU A 143 -0.90 17.14 -16.41
CA GLU A 143 0.12 17.12 -17.46
C GLU A 143 1.35 16.24 -17.12
N GLY A 144 1.41 15.70 -15.90
CA GLY A 144 2.51 14.81 -15.47
C GLY A 144 3.89 15.46 -15.35
N ARG A 145 3.99 16.80 -15.34
CA ARG A 145 5.28 17.50 -15.25
C ARG A 145 5.94 17.29 -13.89
N ASP A 146 7.27 17.29 -13.89
CA ASP A 146 8.08 17.31 -12.67
C ASP A 146 8.15 18.73 -12.06
N TYR A 147 8.71 18.87 -10.85
CA TYR A 147 8.77 20.19 -10.20
C TYR A 147 9.64 21.22 -10.94
N ALA A 148 10.62 20.79 -11.74
CA ALA A 148 11.37 21.70 -12.60
C ALA A 148 10.50 22.20 -13.77
N GLY A 149 9.77 21.30 -14.45
CA GLY A 149 8.83 21.65 -15.51
C GLY A 149 7.64 22.50 -15.05
N VAL A 150 7.12 22.28 -13.84
CA VAL A 150 6.11 23.15 -13.21
C VAL A 150 6.69 24.53 -12.90
N GLY A 151 7.92 24.58 -12.36
CA GLY A 151 8.61 25.85 -12.06
C GLY A 151 8.86 26.70 -13.31
N ALA A 152 9.40 26.08 -14.37
CA ALA A 152 9.62 26.73 -15.66
C ALA A 152 8.33 27.31 -16.25
N ARG A 153 7.19 26.59 -16.13
CA ARG A 153 5.87 27.05 -16.62
C ARG A 153 5.24 28.18 -15.81
N LEU A 154 5.52 28.23 -14.51
CA LEU A 154 5.00 29.25 -13.61
C LEU A 154 5.99 30.40 -13.37
N ASN A 155 7.12 30.43 -14.09
CA ASN A 155 8.23 31.36 -13.93
C ASN A 155 8.71 31.47 -12.45
N VAL A 156 8.88 30.34 -11.77
CA VAL A 156 9.38 30.25 -10.39
C VAL A 156 10.42 29.13 -10.23
N PRO A 157 11.34 29.22 -9.25
CA PRO A 157 12.27 28.14 -8.96
C PRO A 157 11.56 26.80 -8.66
N ALA A 158 12.17 25.69 -9.03
CA ALA A 158 11.58 24.34 -8.85
C ALA A 158 11.18 24.04 -7.39
N ASN A 159 11.94 24.52 -6.40
CA ASN A 159 11.57 24.38 -4.98
C ASN A 159 10.31 25.19 -4.63
N THR A 160 10.18 26.41 -5.18
CA THR A 160 8.97 27.24 -5.04
C THR A 160 7.76 26.59 -5.70
N ALA A 161 7.93 25.92 -6.84
CA ALA A 161 6.89 25.13 -7.48
C ALA A 161 6.46 23.93 -6.61
N ARG A 162 7.43 23.18 -6.06
CA ARG A 162 7.16 22.09 -5.11
C ARG A 162 6.35 22.56 -3.90
N MET A 163 6.82 23.59 -3.19
CA MET A 163 6.13 24.14 -2.02
C MET A 163 4.72 24.68 -2.37
N ARG A 164 4.52 25.18 -3.59
CA ARG A 164 3.21 25.63 -4.09
C ARG A 164 2.27 24.45 -4.35
N VAL A 165 2.76 23.37 -4.95
CA VAL A 165 1.99 22.13 -5.14
C VAL A 165 1.60 21.53 -3.79
N GLU A 166 2.53 21.41 -2.85
CA GLU A 166 2.25 20.91 -1.49
C GLU A 166 1.14 21.74 -0.81
N ARG A 167 1.29 23.07 -0.80
CA ARG A 167 0.26 24.01 -0.26
C ARG A 167 -1.08 23.92 -0.99
N ALA A 168 -1.09 23.70 -2.30
CA ALA A 168 -2.32 23.57 -3.08
C ALA A 168 -3.04 22.25 -2.74
N LEU A 169 -2.31 21.16 -2.53
CA LEU A 169 -2.86 19.88 -2.05
C LEU A 169 -3.45 20.00 -0.63
N ASP A 170 -2.81 20.74 0.27
CA ASP A 170 -3.36 21.00 1.61
C ASP A 170 -4.70 21.73 1.54
N LYS A 171 -4.81 22.75 0.69
CA LYS A 171 -6.07 23.47 0.44
C LYS A 171 -7.15 22.57 -0.18
N LEU A 172 -6.78 21.71 -1.14
CA LEU A 172 -7.72 20.74 -1.73
C LEU A 172 -8.22 19.75 -0.67
N ARG A 173 -7.32 19.23 0.18
CA ARG A 173 -7.67 18.36 1.32
C ARG A 173 -8.67 19.04 2.26
N GLU A 174 -8.46 20.31 2.59
CA GLU A 174 -9.40 21.09 3.42
C GLU A 174 -10.76 21.25 2.75
N ARG A 175 -10.80 21.63 1.46
CA ARG A 175 -12.05 21.82 0.69
C ARG A 175 -12.80 20.51 0.40
N LEU A 176 -12.11 19.37 0.35
CA LEU A 176 -12.67 18.03 0.29
C LEU A 176 -13.23 17.59 1.66
N ALA A 177 -12.55 17.90 2.76
CA ALA A 177 -13.03 17.60 4.11
C ALA A 177 -14.37 18.30 4.43
N HIS A 178 -14.55 19.56 3.98
CA HIS A 178 -15.82 20.28 4.06
C HIS A 178 -16.98 19.61 3.28
N ARG A 179 -16.67 18.65 2.40
CA ARG A 179 -17.61 17.88 1.57
C ARG A 179 -17.72 16.41 2.02
N GLY A 180 -17.27 16.09 3.23
CA GLY A 180 -17.32 14.74 3.80
C GLY A 180 -16.21 13.80 3.31
N VAL A 181 -15.20 14.30 2.58
CA VAL A 181 -14.10 13.49 2.03
C VAL A 181 -12.80 13.81 2.79
N THR A 182 -12.55 13.07 3.87
CA THR A 182 -11.34 13.23 4.70
C THR A 182 -10.14 12.48 4.10
N SER A 183 -8.99 13.15 3.98
CA SER A 183 -7.76 12.61 3.39
C SER A 183 -6.49 13.18 4.02
N THR A 184 -5.34 12.55 3.74
CA THR A 184 -4.02 13.18 3.90
C THR A 184 -3.54 13.74 2.56
N SER A 185 -2.72 14.80 2.59
CA SER A 185 -2.22 15.43 1.35
C SER A 185 -1.37 14.47 0.50
N ALA A 186 -0.69 13.52 1.14
CA ALA A 186 0.04 12.43 0.48
C ALA A 186 -0.89 11.41 -0.20
N ALA A 187 -1.98 10.99 0.46
CA ALA A 187 -2.98 10.10 -0.14
C ALA A 187 -3.70 10.78 -1.32
N LEU A 188 -4.06 12.06 -1.17
CA LEU A 188 -4.62 12.86 -2.26
C LEU A 188 -3.65 12.99 -3.45
N ALA A 189 -2.36 13.23 -3.19
CA ALA A 189 -1.34 13.28 -4.25
C ALA A 189 -1.17 11.93 -4.96
N ALA A 190 -1.19 10.81 -4.24
CA ALA A 190 -1.09 9.47 -4.81
C ALA A 190 -2.31 9.12 -5.69
N VAL A 191 -3.52 9.42 -5.20
CA VAL A 191 -4.77 9.22 -5.96
C VAL A 191 -4.80 10.10 -7.22
N LEU A 192 -4.42 11.38 -7.11
CA LEU A 192 -4.33 12.27 -8.27
C LEU A 192 -3.29 11.78 -9.29
N ALA A 193 -2.10 11.37 -8.85
CA ALA A 193 -1.07 10.83 -9.73
C ALA A 193 -1.48 9.53 -10.44
N GLY A 194 -2.32 8.70 -9.81
CA GLY A 194 -2.73 7.40 -10.35
C GLY A 194 -4.06 7.37 -11.12
N GLN A 195 -4.97 8.34 -10.91
CA GLN A 195 -6.36 8.27 -11.40
C GLN A 195 -6.90 9.56 -12.03
N ALA A 196 -6.20 10.70 -11.94
CA ALA A 196 -6.73 11.99 -12.41
C ALA A 196 -6.86 12.12 -13.94
N VAL A 197 -6.19 11.23 -14.70
CA VAL A 197 -6.18 11.21 -16.16
C VAL A 197 -6.63 9.84 -16.65
N ALA A 198 -7.72 9.81 -17.41
CA ALA A 198 -8.16 8.65 -18.17
C ALA A 198 -7.68 8.80 -19.63
N ALA A 199 -7.26 7.69 -20.24
CA ALA A 199 -6.91 7.67 -21.66
C ALA A 199 -8.16 7.91 -22.51
N ALA A 200 -8.11 8.88 -23.43
CA ALA A 200 -9.17 9.08 -24.40
C ALA A 200 -9.21 7.89 -25.39
N PRO A 201 -10.40 7.52 -25.92
CA PRO A 201 -10.51 6.47 -26.93
C PRO A 201 -9.60 6.70 -28.13
N ALA A 202 -8.89 5.66 -28.55
CA ALA A 202 -7.97 5.73 -29.69
C ALA A 202 -8.69 6.22 -30.96
N GLY A 203 -8.26 7.36 -31.51
CA GLY A 203 -8.91 8.03 -32.65
C GLY A 203 -9.79 9.24 -32.30
N LEU A 204 -10.07 9.52 -31.02
CA LEU A 204 -10.79 10.74 -30.64
C LEU A 204 -10.01 12.00 -31.04
N ALA A 205 -8.67 11.98 -30.90
CA ALA A 205 -7.81 13.10 -31.28
C ALA A 205 -7.96 13.48 -32.78
N SER A 206 -7.91 12.48 -33.67
CA SER A 206 -8.03 12.72 -35.12
C SER A 206 -9.44 13.10 -35.54
N ALA A 207 -10.47 12.47 -34.96
CA ALA A 207 -11.87 12.84 -35.19
C ALA A 207 -12.17 14.28 -34.74
N VAL A 208 -11.69 14.67 -33.57
CA VAL A 208 -11.87 16.03 -33.02
C VAL A 208 -11.05 17.06 -33.80
N ALA A 209 -9.81 16.75 -34.20
CA ALA A 209 -9.02 17.64 -35.04
C ALA A 209 -9.71 17.90 -36.39
N GLY A 210 -10.15 16.85 -37.10
CA GLY A 210 -10.83 16.98 -38.38
C GLY A 210 -12.15 17.77 -38.29
N THR A 211 -12.98 17.48 -37.28
CA THR A 211 -14.27 18.17 -37.09
C THR A 211 -14.11 19.63 -36.63
N ALA A 212 -13.16 19.92 -35.75
CA ALA A 212 -12.88 21.30 -35.31
C ALA A 212 -12.33 22.17 -36.45
N LEU A 213 -11.47 21.60 -37.32
CA LEU A 213 -10.94 22.27 -38.51
C LEU A 213 -12.07 22.57 -39.53
N ALA A 214 -12.96 21.61 -39.78
CA ALA A 214 -14.13 21.81 -40.65
C ALA A 214 -15.15 22.81 -40.07
N GLY A 215 -15.31 22.86 -38.74
CA GLY A 215 -16.18 23.83 -38.06
C GLY A 215 -15.64 25.26 -38.02
N ALA A 216 -14.32 25.45 -38.21
CA ALA A 216 -13.68 26.76 -38.23
C ALA A 216 -13.79 27.44 -39.62
N THR A 217 -13.66 26.69 -40.70
CA THR A 217 -13.73 27.21 -42.09
C THR A 217 -15.14 27.66 -42.50
N ALA A 218 -16.19 27.21 -41.81
CA ALA A 218 -17.56 27.67 -42.02
C ALA A 218 -17.83 29.12 -41.57
N SER A 219 -16.85 29.85 -41.02
CA SER A 219 -16.99 31.23 -40.53
C SER A 219 -16.86 32.33 -41.59
N GLY A 220 -17.11 32.00 -42.85
CA GLY A 220 -17.16 32.92 -44.00
C GLY A 220 -18.60 33.26 -44.46
N GLY A 221 -19.57 33.30 -43.54
CA GLY A 221 -20.97 33.54 -43.90
C GLY A 221 -21.89 33.78 -42.69
N VAL A 222 -22.97 34.52 -42.93
CA VAL A 222 -23.96 34.94 -41.92
C VAL A 222 -24.91 33.78 -41.55
N LEU A 223 -25.18 33.61 -40.25
CA LEU A 223 -26.29 32.84 -39.65
C LEU A 223 -26.54 31.39 -40.14
N ALA A 224 -25.99 30.38 -39.43
CA ALA A 224 -26.70 29.13 -39.10
C ALA A 224 -25.87 28.19 -38.20
N ILE A 225 -26.15 28.15 -36.90
CA ILE A 225 -25.94 26.93 -36.08
C ILE A 225 -27.23 26.66 -35.31
N THR A 226 -28.22 26.19 -36.07
CA THR A 226 -29.39 25.50 -35.56
C THR A 226 -29.62 24.30 -36.47
N PHE A 227 -29.93 23.16 -35.86
CA PHE A 227 -30.26 21.87 -36.49
C PHE A 227 -29.12 21.13 -37.21
N LEU A 228 -28.78 19.95 -36.66
CA LEU A 228 -28.89 18.68 -37.39
C LEU A 228 -28.98 17.47 -36.43
N THR A 229 -30.02 17.46 -35.60
CA THR A 229 -30.57 16.22 -34.99
C THR A 229 -32.09 16.19 -35.19
N MET A 230 -32.52 16.15 -36.45
CA MET A 230 -33.90 15.76 -36.78
C MET A 230 -33.99 14.98 -38.08
N ASN A 231 -35.02 14.15 -38.13
CA ASN A 231 -35.23 13.07 -39.07
C ASN A 231 -35.94 13.56 -40.36
N LYS A 232 -35.73 12.88 -41.50
CA LYS A 232 -36.42 13.03 -42.81
C LYS A 232 -36.30 14.36 -43.58
N LEU A 233 -35.73 14.31 -44.80
CA LEU A 233 -36.42 14.43 -46.12
C LEU A 233 -35.35 14.23 -47.23
N GLN A 234 -35.51 13.43 -48.30
CA GLN A 234 -36.46 13.51 -49.43
C GLN A 234 -36.40 14.82 -50.25
N MET A 235 -35.84 14.70 -51.48
CA MET A 235 -36.00 15.58 -52.66
C MET A 235 -35.51 17.04 -52.59
N ALA A 236 -35.21 17.78 -53.68
CA ALA A 236 -34.67 17.47 -55.02
C ALA A 236 -34.51 18.81 -55.80
N THR A 237 -33.44 19.00 -56.61
CA THR A 237 -33.35 19.92 -57.82
C THR A 237 -33.65 21.44 -57.62
N THR A 238 -33.20 22.45 -58.39
CA THR A 238 -32.46 22.68 -59.67
C THR A 238 -31.89 24.13 -59.59
N GLY A 239 -30.87 24.62 -60.32
CA GLY A 239 -29.91 24.03 -61.26
C GLY A 239 -29.67 24.93 -62.50
N VAL A 240 -28.54 25.67 -62.56
CA VAL A 240 -28.06 26.43 -63.74
C VAL A 240 -26.57 26.14 -63.96
N VAL A 241 -26.19 25.81 -65.21
CA VAL A 241 -24.90 26.01 -65.93
C VAL A 241 -24.78 24.88 -66.95
N LEU A 242 -25.05 25.17 -68.22
CA LEU A 242 -24.84 24.23 -69.35
C LEU A 242 -23.81 24.72 -70.38
N ALA A 243 -23.19 25.89 -70.17
CA ALA A 243 -22.16 26.43 -71.05
C ALA A 243 -20.71 26.02 -70.67
N ALA A 244 -20.50 25.44 -69.48
CA ALA A 244 -19.17 25.00 -69.00
C ALA A 244 -18.88 23.50 -69.22
N GLY A 245 -19.79 22.77 -69.88
CA GLY A 245 -19.81 21.30 -69.88
C GLY A 245 -18.58 20.61 -70.46
N ALA A 246 -18.05 21.07 -71.60
CA ALA A 246 -16.98 20.33 -72.30
C ALA A 246 -15.63 20.36 -71.55
N ALA A 247 -15.21 21.52 -71.03
CA ALA A 247 -14.01 21.63 -70.21
C ALA A 247 -14.24 21.07 -68.80
N GLY A 248 -15.43 21.31 -68.23
CA GLY A 248 -15.83 20.80 -66.92
C GLY A 248 -15.81 19.27 -66.84
N LEU A 249 -16.24 18.55 -67.88
CA LEU A 249 -16.22 17.08 -67.89
C LEU A 249 -14.81 16.48 -67.92
N ILE A 250 -13.86 17.12 -68.60
CA ILE A 250 -12.46 16.66 -68.63
C ILE A 250 -11.83 16.86 -67.25
N VAL A 251 -12.01 18.03 -66.62
CA VAL A 251 -11.50 18.33 -65.27
C VAL A 251 -12.21 17.49 -64.19
N GLN A 252 -13.53 17.29 -64.28
CA GLN A 252 -14.25 16.36 -63.40
C GLN A 252 -13.71 14.93 -63.53
N SER A 253 -13.33 14.47 -64.73
CA SER A 253 -12.84 13.11 -64.92
C SER A 253 -11.46 12.87 -64.27
N THR A 254 -10.63 13.90 -64.17
CA THR A 254 -9.32 13.82 -63.50
C THR A 254 -9.46 14.01 -61.99
N GLU A 255 -10.32 14.92 -61.53
CA GLU A 255 -10.64 15.08 -60.10
C GLU A 255 -11.33 13.84 -59.52
N ALA A 256 -12.29 13.24 -60.23
CA ALA A 256 -12.96 12.01 -59.80
C ALA A 256 -11.96 10.86 -59.60
N ARG A 257 -11.02 10.66 -60.54
CA ARG A 257 -9.96 9.64 -60.41
C ARG A 257 -9.00 9.94 -59.26
N ARG A 258 -8.71 11.22 -58.98
CA ARG A 258 -7.90 11.63 -57.83
C ARG A 258 -8.61 11.34 -56.51
N ILE A 259 -9.91 11.66 -56.43
CA ILE A 259 -10.75 11.36 -55.26
C ILE A 259 -10.87 9.85 -55.05
N GLU A 260 -11.03 9.05 -56.10
CA GLU A 260 -11.00 7.58 -56.01
C GLU A 260 -9.66 7.04 -55.50
N ALA A 261 -8.54 7.62 -55.95
CA ALA A 261 -7.20 7.27 -55.46
C ALA A 261 -6.98 7.65 -53.99
N GLU A 262 -7.44 8.84 -53.56
CA GLU A 262 -7.41 9.27 -52.15
C GLU A 262 -8.32 8.39 -51.28
N ILE A 263 -9.52 8.02 -51.74
CA ILE A 263 -10.42 7.07 -51.05
C ILE A 263 -9.77 5.68 -50.95
N ALA A 264 -9.08 5.21 -51.99
CA ALA A 264 -8.35 3.94 -51.96
C ALA A 264 -7.19 3.98 -50.94
N ALA A 265 -6.41 5.07 -50.89
CA ALA A 265 -5.34 5.25 -49.92
C ALA A 265 -5.86 5.33 -48.48
N LEU A 266 -6.96 6.07 -48.24
CA LEU A 266 -7.61 6.17 -46.93
C LEU A 266 -8.15 4.81 -46.44
N ARG A 267 -8.75 4.01 -47.33
CA ARG A 267 -9.20 2.65 -47.02
C ARG A 267 -8.03 1.73 -46.64
N GLU A 268 -6.88 1.87 -47.30
CA GLU A 268 -5.68 1.11 -46.92
C GLU A 268 -5.13 1.55 -45.55
N GLN A 269 -5.14 2.85 -45.27
CA GLN A 269 -4.79 3.38 -43.96
C GLN A 269 -5.75 2.89 -42.85
N GLU A 270 -7.04 2.77 -43.14
CA GLU A 270 -8.05 2.23 -42.22
C GLU A 270 -7.82 0.73 -41.92
N LYS A 271 -7.38 -0.07 -42.90
CA LYS A 271 -6.93 -1.46 -42.67
C LYS A 271 -5.72 -1.52 -41.72
N ILE A 272 -4.73 -0.64 -41.90
CA ILE A 272 -3.55 -0.58 -41.03
C ILE A 272 -3.96 -0.21 -39.59
N VAL A 273 -4.83 0.79 -39.42
CA VAL A 273 -5.33 1.20 -38.08
C VAL A 273 -6.17 0.12 -37.42
N THR A 274 -6.99 -0.63 -38.18
CA THR A 274 -7.78 -1.75 -37.63
C THR A 274 -6.91 -2.95 -37.27
N ALA A 275 -5.89 -3.28 -38.07
CA ALA A 275 -4.89 -4.30 -37.74
C ALA A 275 -4.13 -3.95 -36.45
N LEU A 276 -3.63 -2.71 -36.34
CA LEU A 276 -2.93 -2.22 -35.13
C LEU A 276 -3.83 -2.22 -33.89
N ARG A 277 -5.14 -1.92 -34.03
CA ARG A 277 -6.09 -2.06 -32.91
C ARG A 277 -6.27 -3.52 -32.49
N ALA A 278 -6.37 -4.45 -33.44
CA ALA A 278 -6.49 -5.88 -33.14
C ALA A 278 -5.24 -6.43 -32.44
N GLU A 279 -4.05 -6.02 -32.88
CA GLU A 279 -2.78 -6.36 -32.23
C GLU A 279 -2.69 -5.80 -30.80
N ASN A 280 -3.04 -4.52 -30.59
CA ASN A 280 -3.10 -3.94 -29.24
C ASN A 280 -4.09 -4.67 -28.33
N GLN A 281 -5.24 -5.13 -28.85
CA GLN A 281 -6.19 -5.96 -28.10
C GLN A 281 -5.67 -7.37 -27.79
N ALA A 282 -4.80 -7.93 -28.64
CA ALA A 282 -4.11 -9.19 -28.36
C ALA A 282 -3.02 -9.02 -27.29
N LEU A 283 -2.24 -7.94 -27.35
CA LEU A 283 -1.24 -7.58 -26.34
C LEU A 283 -1.89 -7.28 -24.99
N ALA A 284 -3.03 -6.58 -24.95
CA ALA A 284 -3.78 -6.32 -23.72
C ALA A 284 -4.28 -7.62 -23.07
N ARG A 285 -4.73 -8.60 -23.85
CA ARG A 285 -5.12 -9.94 -23.35
C ARG A 285 -3.93 -10.68 -22.72
N ARG A 286 -2.78 -10.74 -23.42
CA ARG A 286 -1.54 -11.31 -22.89
C ARG A 286 -1.04 -10.62 -21.63
N ALA A 287 -1.19 -9.30 -21.54
CA ALA A 287 -0.86 -8.53 -20.33
C ALA A 287 -1.78 -8.89 -19.16
N GLY A 288 -3.07 -9.19 -19.44
CA GLY A 288 -4.02 -9.74 -18.47
C GLY A 288 -3.62 -11.12 -17.97
N GLU A 289 -3.30 -12.06 -18.87
CA GLU A 289 -2.82 -13.41 -18.54
C GLU A 289 -1.56 -13.35 -17.64
N VAL A 290 -0.58 -12.49 -17.97
CA VAL A 290 0.62 -12.29 -17.15
C VAL A 290 0.31 -11.65 -15.79
N ALA A 291 -0.72 -10.80 -15.70
CA ALA A 291 -1.15 -10.22 -14.42
C ALA A 291 -1.92 -11.22 -13.54
N GLU A 292 -2.53 -12.25 -14.13
CA GLU A 292 -3.16 -13.37 -13.44
C GLU A 292 -2.11 -14.36 -12.92
N LEU A 293 -1.17 -14.80 -13.76
CA LEU A 293 -0.04 -15.65 -13.36
C LEU A 293 0.77 -15.04 -12.20
N ARG A 294 0.97 -13.72 -12.17
CA ARG A 294 1.63 -13.03 -11.06
C ARG A 294 0.84 -13.06 -9.74
N ARG A 295 -0.50 -13.16 -9.79
CA ARG A 295 -1.32 -13.37 -8.59
C ARG A 295 -1.19 -14.80 -8.09
N ASP A 296 -1.19 -15.77 -9.01
CA ASP A 296 -0.99 -17.19 -8.68
C ASP A 296 0.39 -17.43 -8.05
N ASP A 297 1.46 -16.84 -8.61
CA ASP A 297 2.81 -16.86 -8.04
C ASP A 297 2.85 -16.26 -6.61
N ALA A 298 2.16 -15.14 -6.39
CA ALA A 298 2.07 -14.52 -5.06
C ALA A 298 1.30 -15.39 -4.07
N GLN A 299 0.21 -16.04 -4.51
CA GLN A 299 -0.55 -16.98 -3.69
C GLN A 299 0.25 -18.26 -3.38
N LEU A 300 1.04 -18.77 -4.34
CA LEU A 300 1.96 -19.89 -4.12
C LEU A 300 3.10 -19.53 -3.14
N ALA A 301 3.60 -18.30 -3.17
CA ALA A 301 4.55 -17.82 -2.17
C ALA A 301 3.93 -17.80 -0.77
N GLN A 302 2.74 -17.21 -0.62
CA GLN A 302 2.02 -17.18 0.65
C GLN A 302 1.74 -18.59 1.20
N LEU A 303 1.29 -19.53 0.36
CA LEU A 303 1.03 -20.90 0.77
C LEU A 303 2.31 -21.64 1.23
N ARG A 304 3.48 -21.31 0.69
CA ARG A 304 4.78 -21.85 1.15
C ARG A 304 5.16 -21.30 2.52
N ASP A 305 4.95 -20.01 2.76
CA ASP A 305 5.20 -19.39 4.06
C ASP A 305 4.26 -19.94 5.15
N ASP A 306 2.97 -20.10 4.83
CA ASP A 306 1.98 -20.73 5.72
C ASP A 306 2.35 -22.19 6.04
N ALA A 307 2.79 -22.97 5.05
CA ALA A 307 3.26 -24.34 5.25
C ALA A 307 4.51 -24.40 6.15
N ALA A 308 5.48 -23.49 5.95
CA ALA A 308 6.66 -23.39 6.80
C ALA A 308 6.30 -23.00 8.26
N ALA A 309 5.36 -22.06 8.44
CA ALA A 309 4.86 -21.66 9.74
C ALA A 309 4.14 -22.82 10.47
N LEU A 310 3.34 -23.62 9.76
CA LEU A 310 2.70 -24.81 10.31
C LEU A 310 3.71 -25.89 10.72
N GLN A 311 4.73 -26.16 9.89
CA GLN A 311 5.80 -27.09 10.25
C GLN A 311 6.57 -26.63 11.50
N ALA A 312 6.83 -25.32 11.65
CA ALA A 312 7.47 -24.77 12.83
C ALA A 312 6.60 -24.95 14.10
N ARG A 313 5.28 -24.74 14.00
CA ARG A 313 4.33 -24.99 15.10
C ARG A 313 4.30 -26.46 15.52
N LEU A 314 4.24 -27.39 14.56
CA LEU A 314 4.25 -28.83 14.85
C LEU A 314 5.53 -29.25 15.57
N LYS A 315 6.70 -28.84 15.08
CA LYS A 315 8.00 -29.12 15.76
C LYS A 315 8.05 -28.53 17.17
N ALA A 316 7.50 -27.32 17.38
CA ALA A 316 7.43 -26.72 18.70
C ALA A 316 6.49 -27.49 19.65
N GLU A 317 5.38 -28.04 19.17
CA GLU A 317 4.52 -28.92 19.95
C GLU A 317 5.17 -30.27 20.28
N GLU A 318 5.88 -30.89 19.33
CA GLU A 318 6.62 -32.13 19.57
C GLU A 318 7.69 -31.94 20.65
N LEU A 319 8.46 -30.84 20.58
CA LEU A 319 9.44 -30.47 21.60
C LEU A 319 8.79 -30.26 22.98
N ARG A 320 7.65 -29.54 23.04
CA ARG A 320 6.89 -29.37 24.29
C ARG A 320 6.36 -30.68 24.86
N LYS A 321 5.85 -31.59 24.01
CA LYS A 321 5.37 -32.93 24.41
C LYS A 321 6.53 -33.78 24.92
N ALA A 322 7.69 -33.75 24.26
CA ALA A 322 8.89 -34.46 24.70
C ALA A 322 9.44 -33.92 26.04
N GLU A 323 9.45 -32.59 26.23
CA GLU A 323 9.85 -31.97 27.49
C GLU A 323 8.86 -32.29 28.63
N ALA A 324 7.56 -32.22 28.38
CA ALA A 324 6.53 -32.62 29.33
C ALA A 324 6.64 -34.10 29.72
N ALA A 325 6.88 -35.00 28.76
CA ALA A 325 7.11 -36.42 29.01
C ALA A 325 8.40 -36.66 29.83
N ARG A 326 9.48 -35.93 29.54
CA ARG A 326 10.72 -35.98 30.34
C ARG A 326 10.49 -35.52 31.78
N LEU A 327 9.74 -34.43 31.99
CA LEU A 327 9.41 -33.91 33.32
C LEU A 327 8.48 -34.85 34.09
N ALA A 328 7.51 -35.47 33.42
CA ALA A 328 6.64 -36.49 34.00
C ALA A 328 7.44 -37.73 34.43
N ALA A 329 8.35 -38.21 33.58
CA ALA A 329 9.25 -39.31 33.92
C ALA A 329 10.16 -38.97 35.11
N ALA A 330 10.69 -37.75 35.20
CA ALA A 330 11.53 -37.32 36.33
C ALA A 330 10.80 -37.31 37.70
N ARG A 331 9.47 -37.31 37.68
CA ARG A 331 8.56 -37.38 38.85
C ARG A 331 7.92 -38.75 39.05
N ALA A 332 8.22 -39.74 38.20
CA ALA A 332 7.66 -41.08 38.33
C ALA A 332 8.16 -41.77 39.63
N PRO A 333 7.36 -42.67 40.24
CA PRO A 333 7.79 -43.45 41.39
C PRO A 333 9.08 -44.25 41.08
N LEU A 334 10.03 -44.22 42.00
CA LEU A 334 11.28 -44.98 41.86
C LEU A 334 11.01 -46.48 42.03
N THR A 335 11.47 -47.28 41.07
CA THR A 335 11.47 -48.73 41.17
C THR A 335 12.71 -49.22 41.92
N GLY A 336 12.49 -49.91 43.04
CA GLY A 336 13.56 -50.50 43.87
C GLY A 336 14.04 -49.60 45.02
N PRO A 337 14.83 -50.17 45.96
CA PRO A 337 15.27 -49.48 47.17
C PRO A 337 16.21 -48.31 46.86
N VAL A 338 16.08 -47.22 47.61
CA VAL A 338 16.98 -46.06 47.55
C VAL A 338 18.01 -46.18 48.67
N PHE A 339 19.29 -46.15 48.30
CA PHE A 339 20.41 -46.20 49.24
C PHE A 339 20.95 -44.80 49.55
N ASP A 340 21.52 -44.69 50.74
CA ASP A 340 22.33 -43.55 51.14
C ASP A 340 23.71 -43.62 50.47
N ILE A 341 24.34 -42.47 50.22
CA ILE A 341 25.63 -42.38 49.53
C ILE A 341 26.75 -43.07 50.32
N SER A 342 26.68 -43.10 51.66
CA SER A 342 27.63 -43.84 52.50
C SER A 342 27.42 -45.36 52.51
N LYS A 343 26.42 -45.88 51.77
CA LYS A 343 26.01 -47.30 51.78
C LYS A 343 26.11 -47.97 50.40
N VAL A 344 26.77 -47.34 49.43
CA VAL A 344 27.09 -47.88 48.11
C VAL A 344 28.59 -48.08 47.97
N ASP A 345 29.01 -49.09 47.21
CA ASP A 345 30.43 -49.43 47.03
C ASP A 345 31.10 -48.49 46.02
N ARG A 346 30.31 -47.95 45.07
CA ARG A 346 30.72 -46.93 44.12
C ARG A 346 29.70 -45.79 44.09
N THR A 347 30.16 -44.58 44.35
CA THR A 347 29.33 -43.37 44.36
C THR A 347 29.02 -42.86 42.95
N PRO A 348 27.82 -42.29 42.71
CA PRO A 348 27.49 -41.60 41.46
C PRO A 348 28.47 -40.47 41.13
N ALA A 349 29.11 -40.52 39.96
CA ALA A 349 30.01 -39.48 39.46
C ALA A 349 29.31 -38.63 38.37
N PRO A 350 29.46 -37.30 38.36
CA PRO A 350 28.76 -36.45 37.40
C PRO A 350 29.28 -36.64 35.98
N GLN A 351 28.38 -36.88 35.03
CA GLN A 351 28.66 -36.92 33.59
C GLN A 351 28.29 -35.60 32.90
N PHE A 352 27.22 -34.95 33.35
CA PHE A 352 26.80 -33.64 32.86
C PHE A 352 26.16 -32.83 33.99
N GLN A 353 26.65 -31.61 34.22
CA GLN A 353 26.11 -30.68 35.21
C GLN A 353 25.80 -29.34 34.53
N ALA A 354 24.53 -29.12 34.20
CA ALA A 354 24.05 -27.81 33.78
C ALA A 354 24.21 -26.81 34.93
N ARG A 355 24.92 -25.71 34.70
CA ARG A 355 25.07 -24.65 35.72
C ARG A 355 23.70 -24.01 36.01
N PRO A 356 23.40 -23.68 37.28
CA PRO A 356 22.17 -22.96 37.61
C PRO A 356 22.16 -21.58 36.96
N GLN A 357 21.01 -21.20 36.40
CA GLN A 357 20.81 -19.84 35.92
C GLN A 357 20.37 -18.96 37.09
N TYR A 358 21.10 -17.89 37.34
CA TYR A 358 20.79 -16.94 38.40
C TYR A 358 19.51 -16.16 38.04
N PRO A 359 18.44 -16.19 38.87
CA PRO A 359 17.19 -15.46 38.62
C PRO A 359 17.44 -13.97 38.36
N SER A 360 16.87 -13.44 37.28
CA SER A 360 17.11 -12.08 36.80
C SER A 360 16.81 -11.01 37.86
N GLU A 361 15.70 -11.15 38.56
CA GLU A 361 15.25 -10.18 39.58
C GLU A 361 16.19 -10.15 40.78
N LEU A 362 16.67 -11.32 41.25
CA LEU A 362 17.58 -11.39 42.39
C LEU A 362 18.97 -10.86 42.03
N ARG A 363 19.40 -11.05 40.77
CA ARG A 363 20.63 -10.46 40.23
C ARG A 363 20.55 -8.93 40.20
N GLN A 364 19.41 -8.36 39.81
CA GLN A 364 19.17 -6.92 39.81
C GLN A 364 19.18 -6.34 41.24
N LEU A 365 18.67 -7.09 42.22
CA LEU A 365 18.66 -6.70 43.63
C LEU A 365 20.01 -6.89 44.35
N GLY A 366 21.02 -7.50 43.70
CA GLY A 366 22.31 -7.75 44.33
C GLY A 366 22.23 -8.69 45.53
N LEU A 367 21.29 -9.65 45.53
CA LEU A 367 21.09 -10.61 46.62
C LEU A 367 21.64 -11.97 46.24
N GLY A 368 22.64 -12.50 46.94
CA GLY A 368 23.13 -13.87 46.76
C GLY A 368 22.29 -14.91 47.50
N GLY A 369 22.64 -16.19 47.34
CA GLY A 369 21.95 -17.26 48.08
C GLY A 369 22.58 -18.63 47.94
N GLU A 370 22.15 -19.55 48.80
CA GLU A 370 22.46 -20.97 48.75
C GLU A 370 21.17 -21.78 48.80
N ALA A 371 21.06 -22.81 47.96
CA ALA A 371 19.98 -23.79 47.99
C ALA A 371 20.55 -25.21 48.03
N VAL A 372 20.28 -25.95 49.11
CA VAL A 372 20.65 -27.37 49.25
C VAL A 372 19.56 -28.22 48.63
N VAL A 373 19.89 -28.89 47.53
CA VAL A 373 18.96 -29.76 46.80
C VAL A 373 19.26 -31.22 47.11
N GLU A 374 18.26 -31.93 47.64
CA GLU A 374 18.26 -33.39 47.74
C GLU A 374 17.62 -33.99 46.49
N PHE A 375 18.22 -35.06 45.95
CA PHE A 375 17.67 -35.80 44.83
C PHE A 375 18.13 -37.25 44.84
N VAL A 376 17.55 -38.08 43.97
CA VAL A 376 17.97 -39.46 43.75
C VAL A 376 18.52 -39.60 42.33
N VAL A 377 19.68 -40.25 42.20
CA VAL A 377 20.19 -40.76 40.93
C VAL A 377 19.68 -42.19 40.78
N ASP A 378 18.96 -42.49 39.70
CA ASP A 378 18.48 -43.85 39.40
C ASP A 378 19.57 -44.76 38.77
N ALA A 379 19.22 -46.02 38.52
CA ALA A 379 20.10 -46.98 37.87
C ALA A 379 20.51 -46.60 36.43
N GLU A 380 19.78 -45.69 35.80
CA GLU A 380 20.06 -45.12 34.48
C GLU A 380 20.94 -43.86 34.54
N GLY A 381 21.27 -43.35 35.73
CA GLY A 381 22.08 -42.14 35.91
C GLY A 381 21.31 -40.81 35.78
N VAL A 382 19.98 -40.87 35.81
CA VAL A 382 19.06 -39.73 35.70
C VAL A 382 18.65 -39.24 37.09
N VAL A 383 18.58 -37.92 37.24
CA VAL A 383 18.10 -37.28 38.47
C VAL A 383 16.56 -37.36 38.56
N ARG A 384 16.07 -37.89 39.68
CA ARG A 384 14.65 -38.03 40.04
C ARG A 384 14.37 -37.37 41.39
N ASN A 385 13.10 -37.01 41.61
CA ASN A 385 12.57 -36.55 42.91
C ASN A 385 13.40 -35.44 43.60
N ALA A 386 13.94 -34.51 42.80
CA ALA A 386 14.71 -33.37 43.31
C ALA A 386 13.80 -32.44 44.13
N ARG A 387 14.26 -32.05 45.32
CA ARG A 387 13.59 -31.12 46.24
C ARG A 387 14.60 -30.26 46.99
N ALA A 388 14.27 -29.00 47.22
CA ALA A 388 15.03 -28.17 48.14
C ALA A 388 14.78 -28.65 49.58
N VAL A 389 15.85 -28.83 50.36
CA VAL A 389 15.77 -29.20 51.78
C VAL A 389 16.07 -28.00 52.67
N ARG A 390 16.87 -27.07 52.17
CA ARG A 390 17.23 -25.81 52.84
C ARG A 390 17.55 -24.76 51.79
N SER A 391 17.12 -23.53 52.02
CA SER A 391 17.60 -22.36 51.29
C SER A 391 17.97 -21.24 52.27
N ALA A 392 18.89 -20.38 51.86
CA ALA A 392 19.31 -19.21 52.61
C ALA A 392 19.68 -18.08 51.66
N LEU A 393 19.18 -16.87 51.95
CA LEU A 393 19.65 -15.66 51.29
C LEU A 393 21.02 -15.28 51.87
N LYS A 394 21.98 -14.96 51.00
CA LYS A 394 23.26 -14.37 51.40
C LYS A 394 23.20 -12.88 51.07
N ALA A 395 23.29 -12.04 52.11
CA ALA A 395 23.41 -10.60 51.93
C ALA A 395 24.60 -10.26 51.01
N PRO A 396 24.53 -9.17 50.21
CA PRO A 396 25.66 -8.73 49.41
C PRO A 396 26.92 -8.58 50.28
N ASP A 397 28.05 -9.09 49.80
CA ASP A 397 29.33 -9.09 50.53
C ASP A 397 29.80 -7.64 50.80
N GLY A 398 29.41 -7.13 51.96
CA GLY A 398 29.75 -5.78 52.40
C GLY A 398 31.18 -5.71 52.92
N LYS A 399 31.98 -4.80 52.35
CA LYS A 399 33.06 -4.16 53.12
C LYS A 399 32.40 -3.31 54.21
N GLY A 400 32.15 -3.91 55.36
CA GLY A 400 31.39 -3.30 56.43
C GLY A 400 30.74 -4.36 57.29
N GLU A 401 31.50 -4.85 58.26
CA GLU A 401 31.04 -5.71 59.35
C GLU A 401 30.03 -4.95 60.24
N PRO A 402 28.78 -5.42 60.39
CA PRO A 402 27.94 -5.04 61.52
C PRO A 402 28.01 -6.15 62.56
N ALA A 403 28.52 -5.83 63.75
CA ALA A 403 28.59 -6.78 64.86
C ALA A 403 27.20 -7.40 65.16
N GLY A 404 27.15 -8.73 65.27
CA GLY A 404 26.05 -9.43 65.97
C GLY A 404 24.87 -9.94 65.15
N ARG A 405 25.02 -10.34 63.89
CA ARG A 405 24.03 -11.20 63.20
C ARG A 405 24.65 -12.46 62.61
N GLU A 406 24.35 -13.59 63.23
CA GLU A 406 24.70 -14.93 62.76
C GLU A 406 23.97 -15.28 61.44
N PRO A 407 24.54 -16.19 60.61
CA PRO A 407 23.89 -16.63 59.37
C PRO A 407 22.58 -17.37 59.65
N PHE A 408 21.46 -16.76 59.26
CA PHE A 408 20.13 -17.26 59.60
C PHE A 408 19.77 -18.53 58.79
N VAL A 409 19.54 -19.63 59.50
CA VAL A 409 19.19 -20.94 58.92
C VAL A 409 17.68 -21.10 58.87
N VAL A 410 17.08 -21.03 57.68
CA VAL A 410 15.67 -21.43 57.49
C VAL A 410 15.61 -22.96 57.45
N GLN A 411 15.25 -23.58 58.58
CA GLN A 411 14.92 -25.00 58.63
C GLN A 411 13.52 -25.23 58.06
N ALA A 412 13.34 -26.28 57.25
CA ALA A 412 12.06 -26.63 56.63
C ALA A 412 10.99 -27.16 57.61
N THR A 413 11.27 -27.20 58.91
CA THR A 413 10.33 -27.47 60.01
C THR A 413 9.84 -26.14 60.58
N GLY A 414 8.63 -25.73 60.19
CA GLY A 414 8.19 -24.34 60.32
C GLY A 414 7.85 -23.85 61.74
N VAL A 415 8.53 -22.79 62.16
CA VAL A 415 8.06 -21.67 63.02
C VAL A 415 8.75 -20.38 62.49
N PRO A 416 8.10 -19.20 62.45
CA PRO A 416 8.50 -18.15 61.51
C PRO A 416 9.44 -17.07 62.09
N GLY A 417 10.35 -16.57 61.25
CA GLY A 417 11.24 -15.43 61.58
C GLY A 417 11.68 -14.57 60.37
N GLY A 418 11.11 -14.78 59.18
CA GLY A 418 11.42 -14.01 57.96
C GLY A 418 10.16 -13.45 57.34
N GLY A 419 10.25 -12.24 56.76
CA GLY A 419 9.13 -11.61 56.08
C GLY A 419 8.70 -12.39 54.84
N ALA A 420 7.43 -12.28 54.44
CA ALA A 420 6.91 -12.97 53.25
C ALA A 420 7.72 -12.68 51.97
N SER A 421 8.36 -11.51 51.88
CA SER A 421 9.26 -11.15 50.78
C SER A 421 10.52 -12.00 50.74
N ASP A 422 11.15 -12.30 51.88
CA ASP A 422 12.41 -13.06 51.93
C ASP A 422 12.19 -14.51 51.56
N ARG A 423 11.07 -15.08 52.01
CA ARG A 423 10.64 -16.42 51.63
C ARG A 423 10.39 -16.53 50.12
N ALA A 424 9.67 -15.56 49.53
CA ALA A 424 9.43 -15.53 48.09
C ALA A 424 10.73 -15.35 47.27
N MET A 425 11.75 -14.68 47.82
CA MET A 425 13.07 -14.59 47.19
C MET A 425 13.88 -15.88 47.33
N ALA A 426 13.80 -16.58 48.46
CA ALA A 426 14.41 -17.89 48.66
C ALA A 426 13.79 -18.97 47.74
N GLU A 427 12.46 -19.00 47.61
CA GLU A 427 11.73 -19.91 46.71
C GLU A 427 12.16 -19.75 45.23
N LYS A 428 12.58 -18.55 44.81
CA LYS A 428 13.16 -18.32 43.47
C LYS A 428 14.56 -18.93 43.30
N PHE A 429 15.40 -18.93 44.34
CA PHE A 429 16.67 -19.65 44.31
C PHE A 429 16.47 -21.17 44.30
N GLU A 430 15.51 -21.67 45.08
CA GLU A 430 15.13 -23.08 45.05
C GLU A 430 14.65 -23.51 43.67
N ALA A 431 13.77 -22.75 43.03
CA ALA A 431 13.27 -23.03 41.68
C ALA A 431 14.42 -23.13 40.65
N ALA A 432 15.34 -22.15 40.65
CA ALA A 432 16.49 -22.15 39.74
C ALA A 432 17.49 -23.29 40.02
N ALA A 433 17.70 -23.65 41.29
CA ALA A 433 18.53 -24.77 41.70
C ALA A 433 17.93 -26.11 41.27
N LEU A 434 16.63 -26.30 41.48
CA LEU A 434 15.87 -27.48 41.07
C LEU A 434 15.83 -27.66 39.56
N GLU A 435 15.61 -26.58 38.80
CA GLU A 435 15.63 -26.60 37.34
C GLU A 435 17.00 -27.07 36.82
N ALA A 436 18.09 -26.57 37.40
CA ALA A 436 19.45 -26.97 37.04
C ALA A 436 19.70 -28.45 37.32
N VAL A 437 19.41 -28.91 38.54
CA VAL A 437 19.61 -30.29 39.01
C VAL A 437 18.80 -31.29 38.18
N SER A 438 17.57 -30.95 37.76
CA SER A 438 16.75 -31.79 36.87
C SER A 438 17.39 -32.07 35.49
N LYS A 439 18.37 -31.24 35.10
CA LYS A 439 19.10 -31.36 33.83
C LYS A 439 20.40 -32.16 33.97
N TRP A 440 20.83 -32.50 35.19
CA TRP A 440 22.09 -33.22 35.44
C TRP A 440 22.02 -34.69 35.03
N ARG A 441 23.19 -35.30 34.82
CA ARG A 441 23.41 -36.73 34.58
C ARG A 441 24.62 -37.21 35.36
N PHE A 442 24.53 -38.44 35.86
CA PHE A 442 25.55 -39.10 36.66
C PHE A 442 25.82 -40.51 36.11
N SER A 443 26.94 -41.12 36.47
CA SER A 443 26.99 -42.58 36.51
C SER A 443 26.05 -43.08 37.62
N PRO A 444 25.37 -44.22 37.46
CA PRO A 444 24.63 -44.82 38.57
C PRO A 444 25.58 -45.19 39.71
N GLY A 445 25.04 -45.27 40.93
CA GLY A 445 25.75 -45.84 42.07
C GLY A 445 25.74 -47.37 41.96
N GLU A 446 26.78 -48.03 42.47
CA GLU A 446 26.91 -49.50 42.43
C GLU A 446 27.02 -50.06 43.84
N LYS A 447 26.29 -51.16 44.11
CA LYS A 447 26.33 -51.91 45.36
C LYS A 447 26.26 -53.41 45.06
N GLY A 448 27.22 -54.19 45.56
CA GLY A 448 27.37 -55.61 45.21
C GLY A 448 27.54 -55.84 43.70
N GLY A 449 28.10 -54.86 42.97
CA GLY A 449 28.19 -54.87 41.51
C GLY A 449 26.88 -54.60 40.77
N GLN A 450 25.76 -54.38 41.46
CA GLN A 450 24.48 -53.99 40.86
C GLN A 450 24.28 -52.48 40.90
N LYS A 451 23.68 -51.91 39.86
CA LYS A 451 23.31 -50.49 39.80
C LYS A 451 22.13 -50.23 40.73
N VAL A 452 22.22 -49.19 41.57
CA VAL A 452 21.22 -48.89 42.60
C VAL A 452 20.84 -47.41 42.65
N ASN A 453 19.58 -47.16 43.00
CA ASN A 453 19.08 -45.81 43.23
C ASN A 453 19.82 -45.21 44.44
N THR A 454 20.50 -44.09 44.26
CA THR A 454 21.36 -43.48 45.29
C THR A 454 20.89 -42.06 45.57
N ARG A 455 20.72 -41.71 46.85
CA ARG A 455 20.35 -40.36 47.30
C ARG A 455 21.59 -39.47 47.42
N LEU A 456 21.50 -38.24 46.95
CA LEU A 456 22.52 -37.21 47.10
C LEU A 456 21.89 -35.91 47.66
N GLN A 457 22.71 -35.11 48.35
CA GLN A 457 22.39 -33.73 48.70
C GLN A 457 23.53 -32.83 48.21
N VAL A 458 23.20 -31.73 47.52
CA VAL A 458 24.21 -30.84 46.91
C VAL A 458 23.87 -29.38 47.21
N PRO A 459 24.81 -28.60 47.80
CA PRO A 459 24.65 -27.15 47.95
C PRO A 459 24.89 -26.43 46.62
N ILE A 460 23.94 -25.59 46.23
CA ILE A 460 24.00 -24.76 45.03
C ILE A 460 24.11 -23.29 45.45
N ILE A 461 25.28 -22.70 45.17
CA ILE A 461 25.62 -21.34 45.60
C ILE A 461 25.48 -20.37 44.43
N PHE A 462 24.66 -19.34 44.62
CA PHE A 462 24.44 -18.23 43.69
C PHE A 462 25.27 -17.02 44.12
N THR A 463 26.40 -16.77 43.44
CA THR A 463 27.29 -15.62 43.71
C THR A 463 27.13 -14.52 42.66
N LEU A 464 27.26 -13.27 43.09
CA LEU A 464 27.11 -12.06 42.26
C LEU A 464 28.37 -11.71 41.44
N SER A 465 29.37 -12.59 41.46
CA SER A 465 30.64 -12.36 40.76
C SER A 465 30.41 -12.25 39.25
N THR A 466 31.01 -11.25 38.62
CA THR A 466 31.02 -11.09 37.16
C THR A 466 31.82 -12.18 36.45
N LYS A 467 32.63 -12.95 37.20
CA LYS A 467 33.23 -14.20 36.73
C LYS A 467 32.34 -15.38 37.13
N PRO A 468 32.00 -16.31 36.21
CA PRO A 468 31.22 -17.48 36.56
C PRO A 468 31.96 -18.30 37.62
N GLY A 469 31.29 -18.58 38.75
CA GLY A 469 31.87 -19.37 39.84
C GLY A 469 32.28 -20.79 39.43
N PRO A 470 32.96 -21.55 40.30
CA PRO A 470 33.20 -22.96 40.07
C PRO A 470 31.87 -23.72 39.89
N ALA A 471 31.90 -24.84 39.18
CA ALA A 471 30.76 -25.76 39.18
C ALA A 471 30.48 -26.23 40.62
N PRO A 472 29.22 -26.44 41.02
CA PRO A 472 28.88 -26.83 42.38
C PRO A 472 29.63 -28.12 42.76
N THR A 473 30.51 -28.00 43.74
CA THR A 473 31.32 -29.12 44.23
C THR A 473 30.40 -30.12 44.91
N LEU A 474 30.45 -31.37 44.46
CA LEU A 474 29.79 -32.47 45.15
C LEU A 474 30.61 -32.78 46.40
N TRP A 475 30.03 -32.51 47.56
CA TRP A 475 30.54 -32.95 48.85
C TRP A 475 29.93 -34.34 49.10
N PHE A 476 30.78 -35.34 49.24
CA PHE A 476 30.44 -36.76 49.37
C PHE A 476 30.47 -37.21 50.83
#